data_AF-A0A843JJW2-F1
#
_entry.id   AF-A0A843JJW2-F1
#
_cell.length_a   1.000
_cell.length_b   1.000
_cell.length_c   1.000
_cell.angle_alpha   90.00
_cell.angle_beta   90.00
_cell.angle_gamma   90.00
#
_symmetry.space_group_name_H-M   'P 1'
#
loop_
_entity.id
_entity.type
_entity.pdbx_description
1 polymer ?
#
loop_
_entity_poly.entity_id
_entity_poly.type
_entity_poly.pdbx_seq_one_letter_code
_entity_poly.pdbx_strand_id
1 'polypeptide(L)' 'GEPASWKDPVKYSFSHGGKDGFPYPVDRDVYDNSIATVKDALYQAKLDKYDKMKALKRLDDFIS' A
#
# COMPACT_ATOMS: atom_id res chain seq x y z
N GLY A 1 31.83 -19.01 7.86
CA GLY A 1 30.50 -18.38 7.78
C GLY A 1 29.87 -18.46 9.14
N GLU A 2 29.25 -17.39 9.61
CA GLU A 2 28.64 -17.33 10.93
C GLU A 2 27.37 -18.21 10.99
N PRO A 3 27.18 -19.03 12.03
CA PRO A 3 26.04 -19.95 12.12
C PRO A 3 24.70 -19.18 12.24
N ALA A 4 23.66 -19.72 11.61
CA ALA A 4 22.32 -19.16 11.66
C ALA A 4 21.82 -19.07 13.12
N SER A 5 21.35 -17.88 13.52
CA SER A 5 20.78 -17.64 14.84
C SER A 5 19.37 -18.24 14.92
N TRP A 6 19.19 -19.25 15.77
CA TRP A 6 17.90 -19.89 16.05
C TRP A 6 17.07 -19.14 17.11
N LYS A 7 17.58 -18.03 17.62
CA LYS A 7 16.95 -17.20 18.66
C LYS A 7 16.06 -16.09 18.06
N ASP A 8 16.13 -15.88 16.75
CA ASP A 8 15.26 -14.94 16.05
C ASP A 8 13.86 -15.56 15.85
N PRO A 9 12.77 -14.96 16.38
CA PRO A 9 11.41 -15.47 16.19
C PRO A 9 10.94 -15.39 14.73
N VAL A 10 11.64 -14.66 13.87
CA VAL A 10 11.23 -14.46 12.48
C VAL A 10 11.84 -15.56 11.60
N LYS A 11 11.15 -16.70 11.53
CA LYS A 11 11.50 -17.81 10.62
C LYS A 11 11.49 -17.43 9.14
N TYR A 12 10.75 -16.36 8.77
CA TYR A 12 10.63 -15.88 7.40
C TYR A 12 10.47 -14.36 7.38
N SER A 13 11.36 -13.66 6.68
CA SER A 13 11.15 -12.26 6.29
C SER A 13 10.71 -12.22 4.82
N PHE A 14 9.48 -11.81 4.57
CA PHE A 14 9.00 -11.54 3.21
C PHE A 14 9.42 -10.12 2.84
N SER A 15 10.65 -9.97 2.38
CA SER A 15 11.13 -8.70 1.82
C SER A 15 10.41 -8.46 0.48
N HIS A 16 9.60 -7.40 0.40
CA HIS A 16 9.15 -6.87 -0.89
C HIS A 16 10.32 -6.07 -1.48
N GLY A 17 11.29 -6.78 -2.07
CA GLY A 17 12.49 -6.17 -2.63
C GLY A 17 13.50 -7.22 -3.07
N GLY A 18 14.34 -6.87 -4.05
CA GLY A 18 15.44 -7.74 -4.46
C GLY A 18 16.38 -7.97 -3.28
N LYS A 19 16.90 -9.19 -3.15
CA LYS A 19 17.97 -9.55 -2.21
C LYS A 19 19.22 -8.67 -2.38
N ASP A 20 19.29 -7.98 -3.52
CA ASP A 20 20.40 -7.20 -4.05
C ASP A 20 20.43 -5.75 -3.50
N GLY A 21 19.49 -5.38 -2.62
CA GLY A 21 19.46 -4.05 -1.99
C GLY A 21 18.85 -2.94 -2.87
N PHE A 22 18.35 -3.28 -4.05
CA PHE A 22 17.62 -2.37 -4.93
C PHE A 22 16.10 -2.56 -4.74
N PRO A 23 15.39 -1.53 -4.25
CA PRO A 23 13.94 -1.52 -4.29
C PRO A 23 13.46 -1.69 -5.73
N TYR A 24 12.43 -2.51 -5.93
CA TYR A 24 11.78 -2.60 -7.23
C TYR A 24 11.26 -1.20 -7.61
N PRO A 25 11.44 -0.75 -8.87
CA PRO A 25 10.92 0.55 -9.29
C PRO A 25 9.41 0.61 -9.04
N VAL A 26 8.96 1.74 -8.50
CA VAL A 26 7.53 1.97 -8.25
C VAL A 26 6.82 2.08 -9.58
N ASP A 27 5.91 1.14 -9.85
CA ASP A 27 5.02 1.17 -11.00
C ASP A 27 3.89 2.17 -10.76
N ARG A 28 4.13 3.42 -11.16
CA ARG A 28 3.20 4.53 -10.92
C ARG A 28 1.84 4.31 -11.57
N ASP A 29 1.82 3.71 -12.76
CA ASP A 29 0.58 3.46 -13.49
C ASP A 29 -0.33 2.50 -12.72
N VAL A 30 0.23 1.48 -12.08
CA VAL A 30 -0.53 0.57 -11.21
C VAL A 30 -1.10 1.29 -9.98
N TYR A 31 -0.33 2.19 -9.36
CA TYR A 31 -0.81 2.98 -8.23
C TYR A 31 -1.94 3.95 -8.64
N ASP A 32 -1.78 4.65 -9.76
CA ASP A 32 -2.80 5.57 -10.28
C ASP A 32 -4.11 4.84 -10.59
N ASN A 33 -4.03 3.65 -11.20
CA ASN A 33 -5.20 2.80 -11.45
C ASN A 33 -5.87 2.34 -10.14
N SER A 34 -5.07 1.99 -9.14
CA SER A 34 -5.58 1.57 -7.82
C SER A 34 -6.29 2.72 -7.11
N ILE A 35 -5.69 3.92 -7.15
CA ILE A 35 -6.28 5.15 -6.59
C ILE A 35 -7.61 5.46 -7.28
N ALA A 36 -7.66 5.41 -8.62
CA ALA A 36 -8.88 5.64 -9.39
C ALA A 36 -9.99 4.66 -9.00
N THR A 37 -9.64 3.38 -8.87
CA THR A 37 -10.57 2.32 -8.45
C THR A 37 -11.18 2.61 -7.08
N VAL A 38 -10.37 3.01 -6.10
CA VAL A 38 -10.85 3.36 -4.75
C VAL A 38 -11.74 4.61 -4.78
N LYS A 39 -11.35 5.62 -5.56
CA LYS A 39 -12.12 6.85 -5.73
C LYS A 39 -13.51 6.57 -6.29
N ASP A 40 -13.59 5.76 -7.35
CA ASP A 40 -14.86 5.36 -7.96
C ASP A 40 -15.72 4.52 -7.01
N ALA A 41 -15.12 3.60 -6.26
CA ALA A 41 -15.81 2.83 -5.24
C ALA A 41 -16.44 3.74 -4.17
N LEU A 42 -15.71 4.78 -3.71
CA LEU A 42 -16.24 5.76 -2.75
C LEU A 42 -17.40 6.59 -3.34
N TYR A 43 -17.33 6.93 -4.63
CA TYR A 43 -18.43 7.64 -5.29
C TYR A 43 -19.69 6.77 -5.40
N GLN A 44 -19.54 5.49 -5.74
CA GLN A 44 -20.65 4.55 -5.92
C GLN A 44 -21.21 4.01 -4.59
N ALA A 45 -20.41 4.00 -3.52
CA ALA A 45 -20.83 3.51 -2.23
C ALA A 45 -22.04 4.29 -1.69
N LYS A 46 -23.00 3.54 -1.11
CA LYS A 46 -24.17 4.08 -0.41
C LYS A 46 -23.77 4.51 1.00
N LEU A 47 -22.98 5.58 1.07
CA LEU A 47 -22.55 6.24 2.29
C LEU A 47 -23.29 7.56 2.46
N ASP A 48 -23.46 7.99 3.70
CA ASP A 48 -23.91 9.34 3.99
C ASP A 48 -22.90 10.37 3.46
N LYS A 49 -23.40 11.56 3.09
CA LYS A 49 -22.61 12.61 2.44
C LYS A 49 -21.38 13.00 3.26
N TYR A 50 -21.51 13.05 4.58
CA TYR A 50 -20.42 13.37 5.49
C TYR A 50 -19.29 12.33 5.42
N ASP A 51 -19.61 11.05 5.52
CA ASP A 51 -18.63 9.96 5.49
C ASP A 51 -17.95 9.84 4.13
N LYS A 52 -18.71 10.04 3.04
CA LYS A 52 -18.15 10.07 1.68
C LYS A 52 -17.13 11.20 1.52
N MET A 53 -17.46 12.42 1.96
CA MET A 53 -16.54 13.56 1.92
C MET A 53 -15.31 13.33 2.80
N LYS A 54 -15.48 12.77 3.99
CA LYS A 54 -14.38 12.43 4.89
C LYS A 54 -13.44 11.39 4.27
N ALA A 55 -13.98 10.36 3.63
CA ALA A 55 -13.18 9.33 2.96
C ALA A 55 -12.43 9.87 1.74
N LEU A 56 -13.08 10.70 0.91
CA LEU A 56 -12.43 11.35 -0.23
C LEU A 56 -11.30 12.29 0.22
N LYS A 57 -11.52 13.07 1.29
CA LYS A 57 -10.47 13.94 1.85
C LYS A 57 -9.26 13.11 2.33
N ARG A 58 -9.50 12.01 3.04
CA ARG A 58 -8.41 11.12 3.47
C ARG A 58 -7.64 10.54 2.30
N LEU A 59 -8.33 10.17 1.22
CA LEU A 59 -7.68 9.67 0.01
C LEU A 59 -6.78 10.76 -0.61
N ASP A 60 -7.28 12.00 -0.70
CA ASP A 60 -6.54 13.15 -1.21
C ASP A 60 -5.29 13.48 -0.36
N ASP A 61 -5.42 13.43 0.96
CA ASP A 61 -4.32 13.63 1.93
C ASP A 61 -3.20 12.58 1.78
N PHE A 62 -3.49 11.39 1.23
CA PHE A 62 -2.49 10.33 1.00
C PHE A 62 -1.78 10.45 -0.36
N ILE A 63 -2.35 11.20 -1.30
CA ILE A 63 -1.85 11.33 -2.68
C ILE A 63 -1.08 12.64 -2.87
N SER A 64 -1.42 13.68 -2.10
CA SER A 64 -0.74 14.98 -2.09
C SER A 64 0.60 14.93 -1.37
#